data_AF-A0A3C2CK91-F1
#
_entry.id   AF-A0A3C2CK91-F1
#
_cell.length_a   1.000
_cell.length_b   1.000
_cell.length_c   1.000
_cell.angle_alpha   90.00
_cell.angle_beta   90.00
_cell.angle_gamma   90.00
#
_symmetry.space_group_name_H-M   'P 1'
#
loop_
_entity.id
_entity.type
_entity.pdbx_description
1 polymer ?
#
loop_
_entity_poly.entity_id
_entity_poly.type
_entity_poly.pdbx_seq_one_letter_code
_entity_poly.pdbx_strand_id
1 'polypeptide(L)'
;TTEVINNSVSNDFKIDLINFSSTPDSDLMNWANFASDKMSERTSNILVVAYNIGEYIGEEIPGMPFNSNEVILSQSEIDLIMAQTEQWLLNDPCMSEQRGHRNEELESYRFWLENGADTSTQRGLCEETRLVMMAWKDGIETWNLQRFLVHELYHAFQRDIANEYCNDTIERMGRGEHAHAVVEGAADYFTFFTADEMYTDADRQNYDRIGYRGPLNNLFREASNLINEDRSNDVTGSGIATRAAIMVRLMVEKGWISHEGILDGSFHHNCERADLNPSNPDFVFAWENWFQFENQNEEWRFSDSILSN
;
A
#
# COMPACT_ATOMS: atom_id res chain seq x y z
N THR A 1 -32.87 -7.75 5.87
CA THR A 1 -32.39 -9.09 6.26
C THR A 1 -31.60 -9.61 5.08
N THR A 2 -30.28 -9.54 5.18
CA THR A 2 -29.38 -9.89 4.09
C THR A 2 -28.69 -11.19 4.50
N GLU A 3 -28.89 -12.24 3.72
CA GLU A 3 -28.38 -13.59 3.98
C GLU A 3 -26.89 -13.67 3.67
N VAL A 4 -26.14 -14.24 4.61
CA VAL A 4 -24.75 -14.65 4.43
C VAL A 4 -24.76 -15.99 3.69
N ILE A 5 -24.23 -16.01 2.47
CA ILE A 5 -24.04 -17.24 1.70
C ILE A 5 -22.68 -17.84 2.12
N ASN A 6 -22.70 -18.97 2.82
CA ASN A 6 -21.50 -19.72 3.20
C ASN A 6 -21.24 -20.83 2.18
N ASN A 7 -20.05 -20.82 1.55
CA ASN A 7 -19.46 -21.99 0.92
C ASN A 7 -18.15 -22.38 1.64
N SER A 8 -18.06 -23.64 2.04
CA SER A 8 -16.90 -24.29 2.69
C SER A 8 -15.90 -24.79 1.63
N VAL A 9 -14.56 -24.81 1.77
CA VAL A 9 -13.59 -24.76 2.89
C VAL A 9 -12.33 -24.04 2.38
N SER A 10 -11.81 -23.04 3.10
CA SER A 10 -10.44 -22.49 2.94
C SER A 10 -10.03 -21.75 4.24
N ASN A 11 -8.75 -21.48 4.47
CA ASN A 11 -8.25 -20.66 5.60
C ASN A 11 -8.74 -19.21 5.44
N ASP A 12 -10.00 -18.94 5.80
CA ASP A 12 -10.81 -17.81 5.31
C ASP A 12 -10.57 -16.50 6.10
N PHE A 13 -9.41 -15.90 5.92
CA PHE A 13 -9.14 -14.54 6.39
C PHE A 13 -9.99 -13.53 5.60
N LYS A 14 -10.71 -12.66 6.31
CA LYS A 14 -11.73 -11.80 5.70
C LYS A 14 -11.23 -10.41 5.38
N ILE A 15 -11.89 -9.75 4.44
CA ILE A 15 -11.85 -8.30 4.26
C ILE A 15 -13.24 -7.77 4.61
N ASP A 16 -13.33 -6.93 5.62
CA ASP A 16 -14.54 -6.20 6.00
C ASP A 16 -14.39 -4.73 5.60
N LEU A 17 -15.52 -4.04 5.41
CA LEU A 17 -15.56 -2.64 4.96
C LEU A 17 -16.49 -1.80 5.82
N ILE A 18 -15.99 -0.64 6.25
CA ILE A 18 -16.77 0.49 6.75
C ILE A 18 -16.61 1.62 5.73
N ASN A 19 -17.69 2.01 5.06
CA ASN A 19 -17.64 2.99 3.98
C ASN A 19 -18.54 4.20 4.25
N PHE A 20 -17.91 5.36 4.35
CA PHE A 20 -18.52 6.69 4.42
C PHE A 20 -18.00 7.58 3.28
N SER A 21 -17.53 6.97 2.20
CA SER A 21 -17.13 7.66 0.98
C SER A 21 -18.27 7.66 -0.05
N SER A 22 -18.08 8.44 -1.11
CA SER A 22 -18.94 8.49 -2.29
C SER A 22 -18.72 7.30 -3.24
N THR A 23 -17.70 6.48 -3.00
CA THR A 23 -17.42 5.30 -3.82
C THR A 23 -18.32 4.14 -3.40
N PRO A 24 -18.97 3.42 -4.34
CA PRO A 24 -19.83 2.29 -3.98
C PRO A 24 -19.09 1.18 -3.23
N ASP A 25 -19.73 0.59 -2.21
CA ASP A 25 -19.20 -0.57 -1.48
C ASP A 25 -18.80 -1.71 -2.41
N SER A 26 -19.59 -1.95 -3.47
CA SER A 26 -19.33 -2.98 -4.46
C SER A 26 -18.00 -2.76 -5.16
N ASP A 27 -17.64 -1.51 -5.45
CA ASP A 27 -16.43 -1.20 -6.20
C ASP A 27 -15.21 -1.41 -5.31
N LEU A 28 -15.23 -0.84 -4.09
CA LEU A 28 -14.16 -1.03 -3.10
C LEU A 28 -13.95 -2.51 -2.77
N MET A 29 -15.02 -3.27 -2.54
CA MET A 29 -14.92 -4.71 -2.25
C MET A 29 -14.45 -5.52 -3.46
N ASN A 30 -14.90 -5.21 -4.67
CA ASN A 30 -14.43 -5.89 -5.87
C ASN A 30 -12.93 -5.67 -6.07
N TRP A 31 -12.45 -4.45 -5.85
CA TRP A 31 -11.03 -4.11 -5.95
C TRP A 31 -10.20 -4.79 -4.87
N ALA A 32 -10.69 -4.79 -3.64
CA ALA A 32 -10.01 -5.45 -2.53
C ALA A 32 -9.92 -6.96 -2.72
N ASN A 33 -11.01 -7.59 -3.17
CA ASN A 33 -11.04 -9.02 -3.46
C ASN A 33 -10.13 -9.35 -4.66
N PHE A 34 -10.14 -8.52 -5.71
CA PHE A 34 -9.25 -8.72 -6.86
C PHE A 34 -7.77 -8.72 -6.45
N ALA A 35 -7.35 -7.75 -5.62
CA ALA A 35 -5.99 -7.71 -5.09
C ALA A 35 -5.70 -8.91 -4.18
N SER A 36 -6.67 -9.30 -3.34
CA SER A 36 -6.54 -10.46 -2.46
C SER A 36 -6.40 -11.79 -3.22
N ASP A 37 -7.12 -11.96 -4.33
CA ASP A 37 -7.09 -13.19 -5.14
C ASP A 37 -5.74 -13.42 -5.82
N LYS A 38 -4.88 -12.40 -5.87
CA LYS A 38 -3.49 -12.53 -6.33
C LYS A 38 -2.62 -13.24 -5.30
N MET A 39 -2.94 -13.12 -4.02
CA MET A 39 -2.08 -13.59 -2.94
C MET A 39 -2.07 -15.12 -2.90
N SER A 40 -0.87 -15.70 -2.92
CA SER A 40 -0.64 -17.13 -2.77
C SER A 40 -1.19 -17.66 -1.43
N GLU A 41 -1.10 -16.85 -0.39
CA GLU A 41 -1.64 -17.12 0.93
C GLU A 41 -1.89 -15.81 1.69
N ARG A 42 -2.87 -15.81 2.60
CA ARG A 42 -3.13 -14.69 3.53
C ARG A 42 -3.23 -15.19 4.96
N THR A 43 -2.86 -14.33 5.92
CA THR A 43 -2.93 -14.61 7.37
C THR A 43 -3.64 -13.57 8.19
N SER A 44 -4.23 -12.56 7.55
CA SER A 44 -4.76 -11.41 8.26
C SER A 44 -6.21 -11.14 7.92
N ASN A 45 -7.03 -10.99 8.96
CA ASN A 45 -8.31 -10.29 8.84
C ASN A 45 -8.01 -8.81 8.61
N ILE A 46 -8.68 -8.21 7.63
CA ILE A 46 -8.47 -6.83 7.24
C ILE A 46 -9.78 -6.07 7.39
N LEU A 47 -9.74 -4.95 8.09
CA LEU A 47 -10.80 -3.95 8.05
C LEU A 47 -10.36 -2.78 7.18
N VAL A 48 -11.13 -2.49 6.13
CA VAL A 48 -10.98 -1.28 5.33
C VAL A 48 -11.95 -0.22 5.85
N VAL A 49 -11.44 0.97 6.16
CA VAL A 49 -12.24 2.14 6.55
C VAL A 49 -12.03 3.23 5.52
N ALA A 50 -13.07 3.51 4.74
CA ALA A 50 -13.07 4.49 3.67
C ALA A 50 -13.98 5.66 4.01
N TYR A 51 -13.51 6.89 3.83
CA TYR A 51 -14.33 8.09 4.05
C TYR A 51 -13.89 9.25 3.16
N ASN A 52 -14.79 10.20 2.91
CA ASN A 52 -14.42 11.41 2.19
C ASN A 52 -13.92 12.54 3.11
N ILE A 53 -13.04 13.38 2.57
CA ILE A 53 -12.54 14.63 3.15
C ILE A 53 -12.79 15.80 2.19
N GLY A 54 -12.80 17.03 2.71
CA GLY A 54 -12.98 18.24 1.91
C GLY A 54 -11.66 18.83 1.41
N GLU A 55 -11.59 20.14 1.25
CA GLU A 55 -10.39 20.80 0.70
C GLU A 55 -9.22 20.80 1.68
N TYR A 56 -7.99 20.84 1.15
CA TYR A 56 -6.77 20.97 1.94
C TYR A 56 -6.73 22.31 2.69
N ILE A 57 -6.40 22.29 3.99
CA ILE A 57 -6.39 23.49 4.85
C ILE A 57 -5.00 24.03 5.20
N GLY A 58 -3.93 23.44 4.67
CA GLY A 58 -2.60 24.08 4.69
C GLY A 58 -1.61 23.62 5.74
N GLU A 59 -1.97 22.69 6.64
CA GLU A 59 -1.11 22.30 7.77
C GLU A 59 -1.05 20.78 7.92
N GLU A 60 0.15 20.26 8.23
CA GLU A 60 0.32 18.88 8.72
C GLU A 60 -0.32 18.77 10.10
N ILE A 61 -1.00 17.66 10.35
CA ILE A 61 -1.57 17.37 11.66
C ILE A 61 -0.41 17.16 12.65
N PRO A 62 -0.30 17.94 13.74
CA PRO A 62 0.86 17.87 14.62
C PRO A 62 1.16 16.46 15.13
N GLY A 63 2.38 15.98 14.84
CA GLY A 63 2.84 14.66 15.26
C GLY A 63 2.38 13.50 14.39
N MET A 64 1.85 13.77 13.19
CA MET A 64 1.33 12.76 12.28
C MET A 64 1.74 13.04 10.84
N PRO A 65 2.01 12.00 10.03
CA PRO A 65 2.44 12.16 8.64
C PRO A 65 1.28 12.46 7.68
N PHE A 66 0.25 13.17 8.15
CA PHE A 66 -0.98 13.45 7.40
C PHE A 66 -1.22 14.94 7.34
N ASN A 67 -1.70 15.40 6.19
CA ASN A 67 -2.19 16.76 6.02
C ASN A 67 -3.60 16.90 6.60
N SER A 68 -3.89 18.09 7.10
CA SER A 68 -5.24 18.45 7.50
C SER A 68 -6.05 18.94 6.31
N ASN A 69 -7.31 18.50 6.27
CA ASN A 69 -8.31 18.87 5.29
C ASN A 69 -9.62 19.25 6.01
N GLU A 70 -10.56 19.85 5.28
CA GLU A 70 -11.89 20.11 5.80
C GLU A 70 -12.58 18.80 6.24
N VAL A 71 -13.05 18.79 7.49
CA VAL A 71 -13.85 17.68 8.02
C VAL A 71 -15.27 17.81 7.49
N ILE A 72 -15.63 16.92 6.57
CA ILE A 72 -16.98 16.88 5.98
C ILE A 72 -17.91 15.86 6.66
N LEU A 73 -17.33 14.89 7.39
CA LEU A 73 -18.08 13.95 8.22
C LEU A 73 -18.74 14.72 9.38
N SER A 74 -20.01 14.43 9.66
CA SER A 74 -20.66 14.87 10.89
C SER A 74 -20.10 14.13 12.10
N GLN A 75 -20.22 14.72 13.29
CA GLN A 75 -19.82 14.07 14.54
C GLN A 75 -20.49 12.70 14.72
N SER A 76 -21.76 12.57 14.31
CA SER A 76 -22.48 11.29 14.37
C SER A 76 -21.90 10.24 13.43
N GLU A 77 -21.39 10.62 12.27
CA GLU A 77 -20.73 9.69 11.34
C GLU A 77 -19.36 9.27 11.90
N ILE A 78 -18.59 10.21 12.46
CA ILE A 78 -17.34 9.89 13.16
C ILE A 78 -17.59 8.90 14.30
N ASP A 79 -18.59 9.16 15.15
CA ASP A 79 -18.94 8.28 16.26
C ASP A 79 -19.38 6.88 15.78
N LEU A 80 -20.07 6.82 14.63
CA LEU A 80 -20.51 5.56 14.03
C LEU A 80 -19.37 4.77 13.39
N ILE A 81 -18.39 5.43 12.75
CA ILE A 81 -17.15 4.80 12.28
C ILE A 81 -16.41 4.21 13.48
N MET A 82 -16.19 5.02 14.52
CA MET A 82 -15.46 4.59 15.72
C MET A 82 -16.14 3.41 16.42
N ALA A 83 -17.47 3.43 16.56
CA ALA A 83 -18.21 2.34 17.18
C ALA A 83 -18.13 1.04 16.36
N GLN A 84 -18.19 1.13 15.03
CA GLN A 84 -18.05 -0.05 14.16
C GLN A 84 -16.63 -0.61 14.19
N THR A 85 -15.61 0.24 14.13
CA THR A 85 -14.20 -0.18 14.24
C THR A 85 -13.92 -0.82 15.60
N GLU A 86 -14.37 -0.22 16.71
CA GLU A 86 -14.22 -0.81 18.04
C GLU A 86 -14.91 -2.17 18.13
N GLN A 87 -16.14 -2.28 17.62
CA GLN A 87 -16.88 -3.54 17.63
C GLN A 87 -16.19 -4.62 16.79
N TRP A 88 -15.60 -4.27 15.65
CA TRP A 88 -14.80 -5.18 14.84
C TRP A 88 -13.57 -5.68 15.61
N LEU A 89 -12.80 -4.77 16.23
CA LEU A 89 -11.62 -5.10 17.04
C LEU A 89 -11.97 -5.93 18.28
N LEU A 90 -13.13 -5.74 18.89
CA LEU A 90 -13.62 -6.54 20.02
C LEU A 90 -14.00 -7.97 19.62
N ASN A 91 -14.41 -8.16 18.37
CA ASN A 91 -14.76 -9.47 17.83
C ASN A 91 -13.57 -10.23 17.24
N ASP A 92 -12.45 -9.52 17.03
CA ASP A 92 -11.21 -10.11 16.54
C ASP A 92 -10.46 -10.86 17.67
N PRO A 93 -10.07 -12.13 17.48
CA PRO A 93 -9.43 -12.93 18.53
C PRO A 93 -8.18 -12.26 19.09
N CYS A 94 -7.36 -11.67 18.23
CA CYS A 94 -6.10 -11.08 18.61
C CYS A 94 -6.28 -9.74 19.34
N MET A 95 -7.18 -8.89 18.84
CA MET A 95 -7.39 -7.55 19.40
C MET A 95 -8.35 -7.48 20.58
N SER A 96 -9.20 -8.50 20.77
CA SER A 96 -10.15 -8.55 21.88
C SER A 96 -9.45 -8.53 23.26
N GLU A 97 -8.33 -9.23 23.38
CA GLU A 97 -7.55 -9.35 24.62
C GLU A 97 -6.62 -8.15 24.87
N GLN A 98 -6.30 -7.39 23.83
CA GLN A 98 -5.33 -6.28 23.86
C GLN A 98 -5.98 -4.92 24.16
N ARG A 99 -6.65 -4.79 25.31
CA ARG A 99 -7.41 -3.57 25.65
C ARG A 99 -6.58 -2.27 25.58
N GLY A 100 -5.34 -2.28 26.06
CA GLY A 100 -4.46 -1.10 26.05
C GLY A 100 -4.16 -0.64 24.63
N HIS A 101 -3.57 -1.54 23.82
CA HIS A 101 -3.23 -1.27 22.42
C HIS A 101 -4.46 -0.88 21.59
N ARG A 102 -5.59 -1.57 21.76
CA ARG A 102 -6.85 -1.23 21.08
C ARG A 102 -7.31 0.20 21.39
N ASN A 103 -7.21 0.63 22.65
CA ASN A 103 -7.60 1.99 23.03
C ASN A 103 -6.68 3.05 22.40
N GLU A 104 -5.37 2.81 22.37
CA GLU A 104 -4.38 3.71 21.75
C GLU A 104 -4.64 3.89 20.25
N GLU A 105 -4.95 2.80 19.55
CA GLU A 105 -5.29 2.82 18.13
C GLU A 105 -6.62 3.56 17.89
N LEU A 106 -7.67 3.28 18.67
CA LEU A 106 -8.95 3.98 18.55
C LEU A 106 -8.84 5.48 18.85
N GLU A 107 -8.00 5.89 19.82
CA GLU A 107 -7.71 7.30 20.09
C GLU A 107 -7.06 7.96 18.87
N SER A 108 -6.10 7.28 18.23
CA SER A 108 -5.44 7.76 17.01
C SER A 108 -6.44 7.91 15.86
N TYR A 109 -7.29 6.91 15.62
CA TYR A 109 -8.26 6.94 14.51
C TYR A 109 -9.31 8.03 14.68
N ARG A 110 -9.81 8.22 15.91
CA ARG A 110 -10.73 9.32 16.21
C ARG A 110 -10.07 10.66 15.94
N PHE A 111 -8.82 10.83 16.37
CA PHE A 111 -8.08 12.06 16.14
C PHE A 111 -7.88 12.33 14.64
N TRP A 112 -7.61 11.31 13.82
CA TRP A 112 -7.51 11.45 12.36
C TRP A 112 -8.83 11.93 11.73
N LEU A 113 -9.95 11.33 12.13
CA LEU A 113 -11.28 11.70 11.65
C LEU A 113 -11.66 13.13 12.04
N GLU A 114 -11.40 13.51 13.29
CA GLU A 114 -11.75 14.83 13.84
C GLU A 114 -10.87 15.98 13.30
N ASN A 115 -9.70 15.67 12.72
CA ASN A 115 -8.77 16.64 12.14
C ASN A 115 -8.68 16.59 10.60
N GLY A 116 -9.54 15.78 9.96
CA GLY A 116 -9.62 15.70 8.49
C GLY A 116 -8.33 15.18 7.85
N ALA A 117 -7.70 14.19 8.48
CA ALA A 117 -6.49 13.57 7.97
C ALA A 117 -6.74 12.93 6.59
N ASP A 118 -5.85 13.21 5.63
CA ASP A 118 -5.74 12.52 4.34
C ASP A 118 -5.12 11.13 4.50
N THR A 119 -5.74 10.28 5.32
CA THR A 119 -5.21 8.95 5.64
C THR A 119 -4.97 8.12 4.38
N SER A 120 -3.76 7.59 4.31
CA SER A 120 -3.25 6.58 3.38
C SER A 120 -2.43 5.62 4.20
N THR A 121 -3.08 4.73 4.93
CA THR A 121 -2.29 3.93 5.87
C THR A 121 -2.86 2.57 6.15
N GLN A 122 -1.94 1.63 6.21
CA GLN A 122 -2.10 0.33 6.79
C GLN A 122 -1.56 0.30 8.25
N ARG A 123 -2.28 -0.36 9.16
CA ARG A 123 -1.84 -0.64 10.55
C ARG A 123 -1.79 -2.12 10.86
N GLY A 124 -0.58 -2.63 11.13
CA GLY A 124 -0.34 -3.99 11.63
C GLY A 124 -0.65 -4.09 13.12
N LEU A 125 -1.90 -4.38 13.46
CA LEU A 125 -2.37 -4.41 14.86
C LEU A 125 -1.82 -5.60 15.64
N CYS A 126 -1.69 -6.74 14.96
CA CYS A 126 -0.92 -7.90 15.39
C CYS A 126 -0.72 -8.83 14.18
N GLU A 127 -0.14 -10.02 14.32
CA GLU A 127 0.17 -10.90 13.17
C GLU A 127 -1.04 -11.22 12.28
N GLU A 128 -2.24 -11.34 12.86
CA GLU A 128 -3.46 -11.83 12.20
C GLU A 128 -4.52 -10.75 11.94
N THR A 129 -4.23 -9.49 12.29
CA THR A 129 -5.22 -8.40 12.24
C THR A 129 -4.60 -7.15 11.62
N ARG A 130 -5.29 -6.55 10.64
CA ARG A 130 -4.84 -5.37 9.91
C ARG A 130 -5.98 -4.37 9.78
N LEU A 131 -5.65 -3.09 9.86
CA LEU A 131 -6.52 -2.01 9.42
C LEU A 131 -5.92 -1.37 8.16
N VAL A 132 -6.78 -0.98 7.24
CA VAL A 132 -6.48 -0.03 6.16
C VAL A 132 -7.44 1.14 6.33
N MET A 133 -6.91 2.34 6.49
CA MET A 133 -7.72 3.55 6.66
C MET A 133 -7.36 4.56 5.58
N MET A 134 -8.38 5.01 4.85
CA MET A 134 -8.22 5.75 3.62
C MET A 134 -9.20 6.91 3.54
N ALA A 135 -8.67 8.08 3.17
CA ALA A 135 -9.44 9.30 2.97
C ALA A 135 -9.16 9.91 1.60
N TRP A 136 -10.21 10.41 0.93
CA TRP A 136 -10.04 11.14 -0.33
C TRP A 136 -11.14 12.16 -0.56
N LYS A 137 -10.83 13.15 -1.39
CA LYS A 137 -11.82 14.11 -1.87
C LYS A 137 -12.80 13.46 -2.83
N ASP A 138 -14.07 13.87 -2.76
CA ASP A 138 -15.07 13.44 -3.73
C ASP A 138 -14.67 13.85 -5.17
N GLY A 139 -14.97 12.98 -6.13
CA GLY A 139 -14.62 13.17 -7.53
C GLY A 139 -13.15 12.88 -7.89
N ILE A 140 -12.36 12.26 -7.00
CA ILE A 140 -11.06 11.70 -7.38
C ILE A 140 -11.23 10.67 -8.51
N GLU A 141 -10.28 10.64 -9.45
CA GLU A 141 -10.30 9.67 -10.54
C GLU A 141 -10.25 8.23 -10.00
N THR A 142 -11.10 7.35 -10.54
CA THR A 142 -11.19 5.94 -10.14
C THR A 142 -9.84 5.24 -10.17
N TRP A 143 -9.00 5.52 -11.17
CA TRP A 143 -7.64 4.98 -11.26
C TRP A 143 -6.79 5.30 -10.02
N ASN A 144 -6.83 6.55 -9.54
CA ASN A 144 -6.02 6.97 -8.39
C ASN A 144 -6.51 6.26 -7.13
N LEU A 145 -7.84 6.14 -6.99
CA LEU A 145 -8.44 5.44 -5.87
C LEU A 145 -8.13 3.93 -5.87
N GLN A 146 -8.17 3.29 -7.04
CA GLN A 146 -7.81 1.87 -7.17
C GLN A 146 -6.35 1.65 -6.78
N ARG A 147 -5.42 2.46 -7.30
CA ARG A 147 -4.00 2.35 -6.92
C ARG A 147 -3.80 2.52 -5.43
N PHE A 148 -4.45 3.53 -4.86
CA PHE A 148 -4.38 3.84 -3.45
C PHE A 148 -4.84 2.66 -2.59
N LEU A 149 -6.00 2.09 -2.90
CA LEU A 149 -6.54 0.94 -2.18
C LEU A 149 -5.65 -0.29 -2.32
N VAL A 150 -5.20 -0.59 -3.53
CA VAL A 150 -4.38 -1.77 -3.83
C VAL A 150 -3.02 -1.69 -3.13
N HIS A 151 -2.41 -0.50 -3.06
CA HIS A 151 -1.15 -0.26 -2.35
C HIS A 151 -1.27 -0.56 -0.85
N GLU A 152 -2.24 0.06 -0.18
CA GLU A 152 -2.43 -0.12 1.26
C GLU A 152 -2.90 -1.54 1.61
N LEU A 153 -3.69 -2.18 0.74
CA LEU A 153 -4.05 -3.58 0.91
C LEU A 153 -2.84 -4.50 0.74
N TYR A 154 -1.92 -4.20 -0.17
CA TYR A 154 -0.70 -5.01 -0.29
C TYR A 154 0.10 -5.00 1.02
N HIS A 155 0.24 -3.84 1.68
CA HIS A 155 0.81 -3.80 3.03
C HIS A 155 0.06 -4.69 4.02
N ALA A 156 -1.27 -4.76 3.92
CA ALA A 156 -2.06 -5.61 4.79
C ALA A 156 -1.91 -7.11 4.49
N PHE A 157 -1.51 -7.46 3.27
CA PHE A 157 -1.18 -8.83 2.86
C PHE A 157 0.24 -9.25 3.27
N GLN A 158 1.16 -8.30 3.50
CA GLN A 158 2.52 -8.58 3.92
C GLN A 158 2.55 -9.28 5.29
N ARG A 159 2.94 -10.57 5.29
CA ARG A 159 3.07 -11.40 6.51
C ARG A 159 4.11 -10.86 7.48
N ASP A 160 5.25 -10.45 6.94
CA ASP A 160 6.41 -10.05 7.73
C ASP A 160 6.30 -8.67 8.37
N ILE A 161 5.31 -7.83 8.03
CA ILE A 161 5.16 -6.47 8.58
C ILE A 161 4.77 -6.47 10.06
N ALA A 162 3.83 -7.32 10.47
CA ALA A 162 3.36 -7.37 11.85
C ALA A 162 3.97 -8.53 12.64
N ASN A 163 4.94 -9.24 12.05
CA ASN A 163 5.64 -10.34 12.69
C ASN A 163 6.77 -9.83 13.58
N GLU A 164 6.72 -10.16 14.86
CA GLU A 164 7.68 -9.68 15.87
C GLU A 164 9.11 -10.12 15.54
N TYR A 165 9.29 -11.38 15.10
CA TYR A 165 10.61 -11.91 14.76
C TYR A 165 11.27 -11.17 13.57
N CYS A 166 10.49 -10.87 12.51
CA CYS A 166 10.99 -10.10 11.38
C CYS A 166 11.37 -8.68 11.81
N ASN A 167 10.51 -8.02 12.61
CA ASN A 167 10.74 -6.65 13.07
C ASN A 167 11.94 -6.54 14.02
N ASP A 168 12.06 -7.44 14.99
CA ASP A 168 13.20 -7.53 15.91
C ASP A 168 14.53 -7.67 15.16
N THR A 169 14.54 -8.46 14.08
CA THR A 169 15.71 -8.66 13.25
C THR A 169 16.15 -7.35 12.59
N ILE A 170 15.19 -6.59 12.04
CA ILE A 170 15.45 -5.30 11.37
C ILE A 170 15.91 -4.25 12.38
N GLU A 171 15.25 -4.15 13.53
CA GLU A 171 15.58 -3.20 14.59
C GLU A 171 16.98 -3.44 15.14
N ARG A 172 17.30 -4.69 15.50
CA ARG A 172 18.64 -5.06 16.01
C ARG A 172 19.77 -4.72 15.05
N MET A 173 19.49 -4.74 13.76
CA MET A 173 20.46 -4.47 12.72
C MET A 173 20.52 -2.99 12.31
N GLY A 174 19.60 -2.15 12.81
CA GLY A 174 19.52 -0.72 12.48
C GLY A 174 19.16 -0.46 11.02
N ARG A 175 18.31 -1.31 10.41
CA ARG A 175 18.04 -1.34 8.97
C ARG A 175 16.67 -0.76 8.56
N GLY A 176 16.02 -0.01 9.44
CA GLY A 176 14.62 0.43 9.28
C GLY A 176 14.33 1.15 7.96
N GLU A 177 15.18 2.08 7.54
CA GLU A 177 14.99 2.84 6.28
C GLU A 177 15.05 1.94 5.03
N HIS A 178 15.99 0.99 4.99
CA HIS A 178 16.14 0.06 3.86
C HIS A 178 14.94 -0.90 3.77
N ALA A 179 14.53 -1.44 4.92
CA ALA A 179 13.36 -2.31 4.99
C ALA A 179 12.08 -1.55 4.59
N HIS A 180 11.95 -0.29 5.01
CA HIS A 180 10.84 0.57 4.62
C HIS A 180 10.81 0.80 3.11
N ALA A 181 11.94 1.19 2.49
CA ALA A 181 12.01 1.36 1.03
C ALA A 181 11.60 0.07 0.28
N VAL A 182 12.08 -1.10 0.70
CA VAL A 182 11.69 -2.38 0.09
C VAL A 182 10.19 -2.65 0.23
N VAL A 183 9.62 -2.39 1.41
CA VAL A 183 8.20 -2.59 1.70
C VAL A 183 7.32 -1.70 0.83
N GLU A 184 7.62 -0.40 0.77
CA GLU A 184 6.90 0.58 -0.08
C GLU A 184 7.10 0.27 -1.56
N GLY A 185 8.31 -0.09 -1.96
CA GLY A 185 8.65 -0.44 -3.33
C GLY A 185 7.93 -1.68 -3.82
N ALA A 186 7.81 -2.73 -3.00
CA ALA A 186 7.04 -3.92 -3.33
C ALA A 186 5.54 -3.61 -3.45
N ALA A 187 5.01 -2.74 -2.58
CA ALA A 187 3.60 -2.33 -2.62
C ALA A 187 3.25 -1.54 -3.88
N ASP A 188 4.05 -0.53 -4.25
CA ASP A 188 3.76 0.24 -5.48
C ASP A 188 4.05 -0.61 -6.72
N TYR A 189 5.08 -1.47 -6.72
CA TYR A 189 5.31 -2.44 -7.79
C TYR A 189 4.09 -3.32 -8.01
N PHE A 190 3.60 -4.00 -6.97
CA PHE A 190 2.38 -4.81 -7.03
C PHE A 190 1.21 -3.98 -7.56
N THR A 191 1.04 -2.76 -7.06
CA THR A 191 -0.04 -1.86 -7.45
C THR A 191 -0.03 -1.54 -8.94
N PHE A 192 1.12 -1.21 -9.53
CA PHE A 192 1.19 -0.93 -10.96
C PHE A 192 0.71 -2.11 -11.81
N PHE A 193 1.15 -3.33 -11.48
CA PHE A 193 0.76 -4.53 -12.24
C PHE A 193 -0.68 -4.95 -11.97
N THR A 194 -1.11 -5.01 -10.71
CA THR A 194 -2.44 -5.46 -10.32
C THR A 194 -3.51 -4.48 -10.76
N ALA A 195 -3.30 -3.17 -10.55
CA ALA A 195 -4.29 -2.19 -10.95
C ALA A 195 -4.43 -2.13 -12.48
N ASP A 196 -3.36 -2.37 -13.26
CA ASP A 196 -3.44 -2.45 -14.74
C ASP A 196 -4.45 -3.47 -15.26
N GLU A 197 -4.56 -4.59 -14.55
CA GLU A 197 -5.51 -5.65 -14.88
C GLU A 197 -6.96 -5.30 -14.51
N MET A 198 -7.16 -4.34 -13.60
CA MET A 198 -8.48 -3.92 -13.14
C MET A 198 -9.15 -2.90 -14.07
N TYR A 199 -8.38 -2.22 -14.93
CA TYR A 199 -8.91 -1.18 -15.80
C TYR A 199 -9.73 -1.73 -16.95
N THR A 200 -10.91 -1.14 -17.16
CA THR A 200 -11.69 -1.38 -18.37
C THR A 200 -11.09 -0.63 -19.56
N ASP A 201 -11.42 -1.07 -20.78
CA ASP A 201 -11.02 -0.33 -21.99
C ASP A 201 -11.58 1.10 -22.02
N ALA A 202 -12.73 1.33 -21.37
CA ALA A 202 -13.31 2.66 -21.22
C ALA A 202 -12.49 3.51 -20.23
N ASP A 203 -12.02 2.94 -19.12
CA ASP A 203 -11.12 3.61 -18.18
C ASP A 203 -9.83 4.02 -18.91
N ARG A 204 -9.21 3.07 -19.65
CA ARG A 204 -8.00 3.33 -20.45
C ARG A 204 -8.19 4.43 -21.51
N GLN A 205 -9.39 4.56 -22.09
CA GLN A 205 -9.72 5.62 -23.05
C GLN A 205 -10.06 6.96 -22.40
N ASN A 206 -10.72 6.95 -21.24
CA ASN A 206 -11.21 8.16 -20.57
C ASN A 206 -10.14 8.94 -19.81
N TYR A 207 -9.02 8.30 -19.42
CA TYR A 207 -7.98 8.98 -18.64
C TYR A 207 -7.07 9.92 -19.44
N ASP A 208 -7.33 10.15 -20.74
CA ASP A 208 -6.52 10.99 -21.64
C ASP A 208 -5.00 10.69 -21.55
N ARG A 209 -4.64 9.47 -21.14
CA ARG A 209 -3.26 9.01 -21.02
C ARG A 209 -2.81 8.46 -22.37
N ILE A 210 -2.65 9.37 -23.34
CA ILE A 210 -2.11 9.09 -24.68
C ILE A 210 -0.75 8.33 -24.60
N GLY A 211 -0.06 8.43 -23.46
CA GLY A 211 1.20 7.74 -23.15
C GLY A 211 1.12 6.50 -22.24
N TYR A 212 -0.05 5.98 -21.85
CA TYR A 212 -0.11 4.69 -21.13
C TYR A 212 0.32 3.56 -22.06
N ARG A 213 1.34 2.79 -21.67
CA ARG A 213 1.92 1.71 -22.51
C ARG A 213 2.04 0.36 -21.78
N GLY A 214 1.48 0.27 -20.57
CA GLY A 214 1.59 -0.88 -19.68
C GLY A 214 2.21 -0.52 -18.32
N PRO A 215 2.09 -1.40 -17.32
CA PRO A 215 2.38 -1.09 -15.92
C PRO A 215 3.83 -0.64 -15.73
N LEU A 216 4.76 -1.40 -16.30
CA LEU A 216 6.20 -1.13 -16.20
C LEU A 216 6.60 0.22 -16.82
N ASN A 217 6.09 0.53 -18.01
CA ASN A 217 6.43 1.78 -18.70
C ASN A 217 5.91 3.00 -17.92
N ASN A 218 4.75 2.88 -17.29
CA ASN A 218 4.19 3.94 -16.45
C ASN A 218 4.97 4.09 -15.14
N LEU A 219 5.38 2.98 -14.52
CA LEU A 219 6.23 2.99 -13.32
C LEU A 219 7.55 3.73 -13.58
N PHE A 220 8.26 3.41 -14.67
CA PHE A 220 9.49 4.15 -15.04
C PHE A 220 9.24 5.63 -15.34
N ARG A 221 8.14 5.95 -16.03
CA ARG A 221 7.80 7.34 -16.34
C ARG A 221 7.52 8.14 -15.07
N GLU A 222 6.75 7.58 -14.14
CA GLU A 222 6.43 8.24 -12.86
C GLU A 222 7.70 8.41 -12.02
N ALA A 223 8.57 7.40 -11.93
CA ALA A 223 9.87 7.51 -11.29
C ALA A 223 10.78 8.58 -11.94
N SER A 224 10.78 8.68 -13.26
CA SER A 224 11.52 9.72 -13.99
C SER A 224 11.05 11.13 -13.62
N ASN A 225 9.73 11.33 -13.53
CA ASN A 225 9.15 12.61 -13.14
C ASN A 225 9.59 13.00 -11.72
N LEU A 226 9.52 12.06 -10.76
CA LEU A 226 9.97 12.29 -9.39
C LEU A 226 11.46 12.67 -9.31
N ILE A 227 12.34 11.97 -10.04
CA ILE A 227 13.77 12.32 -10.12
C ILE A 227 13.96 13.76 -10.61
N ASN A 228 13.22 14.16 -11.65
CA ASN A 228 13.32 15.50 -12.23
C ASN A 228 12.76 16.60 -11.30
N GLU A 229 11.67 16.32 -10.58
CA GLU A 229 11.04 17.22 -9.63
C GLU A 229 11.95 17.47 -8.41
N ASP A 230 12.47 16.41 -7.79
CA ASP A 230 13.36 16.52 -6.64
C ASP A 230 14.79 16.94 -7.02
N ARG A 231 15.18 16.72 -8.28
CA ARG A 231 16.58 16.78 -8.75
C ARG A 231 17.50 15.87 -7.94
N SER A 232 16.98 14.71 -7.55
CA SER A 232 17.66 13.72 -6.72
C SER A 232 17.40 12.31 -7.24
N ASN A 233 18.43 11.47 -7.18
CA ASN A 233 18.36 10.03 -7.42
C ASN A 233 18.38 9.22 -6.12
N ASP A 234 18.18 9.88 -4.97
CA ASP A 234 18.00 9.19 -3.70
C ASP A 234 16.73 8.33 -3.76
N VAL A 235 16.82 7.08 -3.31
CA VAL A 235 15.67 6.16 -3.24
C VAL A 235 14.65 6.70 -2.25
N THR A 236 15.11 7.33 -1.15
CA THR A 236 14.27 7.81 -0.05
C THR A 236 13.79 9.25 -0.24
N GLY A 237 13.96 9.79 -1.45
CA GLY A 237 13.38 11.06 -1.87
C GLY A 237 11.84 11.05 -1.93
N SER A 238 11.23 12.11 -2.48
CA SER A 238 9.78 12.17 -2.60
C SER A 238 9.25 11.04 -3.50
N GLY A 239 8.12 10.45 -3.12
CA GLY A 239 7.59 9.26 -3.78
C GLY A 239 8.47 8.02 -3.61
N ILE A 240 8.97 7.79 -2.38
CA ILE A 240 9.81 6.63 -2.03
C ILE A 240 9.25 5.32 -2.56
N ALA A 241 7.93 5.10 -2.51
CA ALA A 241 7.29 3.89 -3.00
C ALA A 241 7.58 3.65 -4.49
N THR A 242 7.36 4.65 -5.35
CA THR A 242 7.61 4.55 -6.80
C THR A 242 9.10 4.44 -7.12
N ARG A 243 9.96 5.18 -6.41
CA ARG A 243 11.42 5.10 -6.58
C ARG A 243 11.95 3.72 -6.21
N ALA A 244 11.54 3.22 -5.04
CA ALA A 244 11.92 1.91 -4.56
C ALA A 244 11.29 0.78 -5.38
N ALA A 245 10.13 0.98 -6.00
CA ALA A 245 9.55 0.02 -6.94
C ALA A 245 10.43 -0.16 -8.19
N ILE A 246 11.11 0.90 -8.67
CA ILE A 246 12.14 0.75 -9.72
C ILE A 246 13.37 0.01 -9.20
N MET A 247 13.83 0.28 -7.98
CA MET A 247 14.91 -0.49 -7.36
C MET A 247 14.55 -2.00 -7.28
N VAL A 248 13.35 -2.32 -6.81
CA VAL A 248 12.79 -3.68 -6.78
C VAL A 248 12.72 -4.25 -8.20
N ARG A 249 12.28 -3.48 -9.20
CA ARG A 249 12.29 -3.91 -10.61
C ARG A 249 13.70 -4.27 -11.09
N LEU A 250 14.72 -3.50 -10.72
CA LEU A 250 16.10 -3.82 -11.08
C LEU A 250 16.50 -5.18 -10.49
N MET A 251 16.19 -5.42 -9.22
CA MET A 251 16.47 -6.72 -8.59
C MET A 251 15.75 -7.88 -9.29
N VAL A 252 14.53 -7.68 -9.80
CA VAL A 252 13.81 -8.65 -10.63
C VAL A 252 14.54 -8.92 -11.95
N GLU A 253 14.98 -7.88 -12.66
CA GLU A 253 15.72 -8.02 -13.93
C GLU A 253 17.07 -8.75 -13.75
N LYS A 254 17.68 -8.57 -12.58
CA LYS A 254 18.92 -9.28 -12.20
C LYS A 254 18.68 -10.71 -11.70
N GLY A 255 17.41 -11.10 -11.50
CA GLY A 255 17.04 -12.42 -10.98
C GLY A 255 17.33 -12.62 -9.49
N TRP A 256 17.50 -11.54 -8.73
CA TRP A 256 17.78 -11.59 -7.28
C TRP A 256 16.53 -11.76 -6.44
N ILE A 257 15.39 -11.29 -6.95
CA ILE A 257 14.06 -11.51 -6.38
C ILE A 257 13.09 -11.90 -7.48
N SER A 258 11.99 -12.55 -7.10
CA SER A 258 11.00 -13.06 -8.04
C SER A 258 9.93 -12.02 -8.36
N HIS A 259 9.63 -11.81 -9.65
CA HIS A 259 8.47 -11.04 -10.09
C HIS A 259 7.17 -11.64 -9.52
N GLU A 260 7.00 -12.95 -9.71
CA GLU A 260 5.83 -13.69 -9.22
C GLU A 260 5.75 -13.64 -7.70
N GLY A 261 6.90 -13.72 -7.02
CA GLY A 261 6.95 -13.65 -5.55
C GLY A 261 6.46 -12.33 -4.97
N ILE A 262 6.63 -11.21 -5.70
CA ILE A 262 6.04 -9.92 -5.32
C ILE A 262 4.54 -9.93 -5.67
N LEU A 263 4.18 -10.40 -6.88
CA LEU A 263 2.79 -10.38 -7.33
C LEU A 263 1.86 -11.29 -6.53
N ASP A 264 2.36 -12.39 -5.99
CA ASP A 264 1.59 -13.33 -5.16
C ASP A 264 1.84 -13.18 -3.65
N GLY A 265 2.61 -12.16 -3.25
CA GLY A 265 2.95 -11.85 -1.85
C GLY A 265 3.93 -12.81 -1.18
N SER A 266 4.35 -13.90 -1.84
CA SER A 266 5.21 -14.92 -1.22
C SER A 266 6.61 -14.42 -0.84
N PHE A 267 7.07 -13.32 -1.44
CA PHE A 267 8.27 -12.58 -1.03
C PHE A 267 8.28 -12.21 0.47
N HIS A 268 7.10 -12.01 1.06
CA HIS A 268 6.95 -11.61 2.46
C HIS A 268 6.79 -12.78 3.44
N HIS A 269 6.87 -14.03 2.97
CA HIS A 269 6.58 -15.20 3.82
C HIS A 269 7.73 -15.58 4.76
N ASN A 270 8.98 -15.19 4.46
CA ASN A 270 10.18 -15.65 5.17
C ASN A 270 11.06 -14.50 5.69
N CYS A 271 10.48 -13.33 5.97
CA CYS A 271 11.22 -12.12 6.36
C CYS A 271 12.32 -11.70 5.37
N GLU A 272 12.20 -12.01 4.06
CA GLU A 272 13.28 -11.79 3.08
C GLU A 272 13.73 -10.32 2.99
N ARG A 273 12.82 -9.38 3.30
CA ARG A 273 13.15 -7.94 3.39
C ARG A 273 14.26 -7.62 4.39
N ALA A 274 14.48 -8.43 5.42
CA ALA A 274 15.56 -8.22 6.39
C ALA A 274 16.96 -8.41 5.77
N ASP A 275 17.06 -9.22 4.72
CA ASP A 275 18.30 -9.50 3.97
C ASP A 275 18.58 -8.44 2.89
N LEU A 276 17.62 -7.54 2.61
CA LEU A 276 17.77 -6.44 1.65
C LEU A 276 18.26 -5.16 2.35
N ASN A 277 19.59 -5.09 2.53
CA ASN A 277 20.25 -4.08 3.35
C ASN A 277 21.71 -3.85 2.92
N PRO A 278 22.44 -2.88 3.51
CA PRO A 278 23.80 -2.53 3.09
C PRO A 278 24.88 -3.63 3.22
N SER A 279 24.59 -4.76 3.88
CA SER A 279 25.49 -5.92 3.93
C SER A 279 25.28 -6.88 2.75
N ASN A 280 24.18 -6.73 2.00
CA ASN A 280 23.86 -7.51 0.82
C ASN A 280 24.35 -6.76 -0.43
N PRO A 281 25.36 -7.28 -1.17
CA PRO A 281 25.92 -6.59 -2.33
C PRO A 281 24.91 -6.41 -3.48
N ASP A 282 23.95 -7.33 -3.63
CA ASP A 282 22.92 -7.26 -4.67
C ASP A 282 21.95 -6.10 -4.37
N PHE A 283 21.56 -5.95 -3.09
CA PHE A 283 20.77 -4.81 -2.64
C PHE A 283 21.51 -3.48 -2.80
N VAL A 284 22.78 -3.42 -2.39
CA VAL A 284 23.61 -2.20 -2.54
C VAL A 284 23.71 -1.81 -4.01
N PHE A 285 23.94 -2.79 -4.90
CA PHE A 285 23.94 -2.53 -6.34
C PHE A 285 22.61 -1.94 -6.80
N ALA A 286 21.48 -2.54 -6.42
CA ALA A 286 20.17 -2.03 -6.81
C ALA A 286 19.94 -0.61 -6.27
N TRP A 287 20.23 -0.37 -4.99
CA TRP A 287 20.11 0.93 -4.33
C TRP A 287 20.94 2.03 -5.00
N GLU A 288 22.14 1.70 -5.48
CA GLU A 288 23.03 2.67 -6.12
C GLU A 288 22.77 2.84 -7.63
N ASN A 289 22.02 1.94 -8.28
CA ASN A 289 21.88 1.92 -9.74
C ASN A 289 20.44 1.95 -10.26
N TRP A 290 19.42 1.97 -9.38
CA TRP A 290 18.01 1.95 -9.77
C TRP A 290 17.61 3.05 -10.76
N PHE A 291 18.25 4.22 -10.71
CA PHE A 291 17.90 5.37 -11.55
C PHE A 291 18.49 5.30 -12.97
N GLN A 292 19.29 4.28 -13.29
CA GLN A 292 19.95 4.15 -14.59
C GLN A 292 19.02 3.50 -15.63
N PHE A 293 18.00 4.24 -16.01
CA PHE A 293 17.06 3.86 -17.05
C PHE A 293 16.86 5.01 -18.04
N GLU A 294 16.40 4.67 -19.23
CA GLU A 294 16.24 5.62 -20.33
C GLU A 294 14.98 5.30 -21.13
N ASN A 295 14.45 6.33 -21.78
CA ASN A 295 13.38 6.20 -22.76
C ASN A 295 13.99 6.02 -24.14
N GLN A 296 13.77 4.87 -24.75
CA GLN A 296 14.11 4.62 -26.14
C GLN A 296 12.83 4.36 -26.94
N ASN A 297 12.52 5.23 -27.90
CA ASN A 297 11.34 5.10 -28.77
C ASN A 297 10.02 4.93 -27.99
N GLU A 298 9.82 5.73 -26.94
CA GLU A 298 8.64 5.69 -26.06
C GLU A 298 8.56 4.49 -25.10
N GLU A 299 9.56 3.60 -25.11
CA GLU A 299 9.70 2.49 -24.17
C GLU A 299 10.79 2.79 -23.14
N TRP A 300 10.43 2.72 -21.87
CA TRP A 300 11.36 2.84 -20.76
C TRP A 300 11.99 1.50 -20.41
N ARG A 301 13.31 1.51 -20.19
CA ARG A 301 14.07 0.34 -19.76
C ARG A 301 15.34 0.75 -19.03
N PHE A 302 15.89 -0.17 -18.24
CA PHE A 302 17.23 -0.01 -17.70
C PHE A 302 18.29 0.03 -18.81
N SER A 303 19.35 0.78 -18.56
CA SER A 303 20.51 0.83 -19.44
C SER A 303 21.19 -0.53 -19.51
N ASP A 304 21.62 -0.94 -20.70
CA ASP A 304 22.29 -2.24 -20.91
C ASP A 304 23.52 -2.43 -19.99
N SER A 305 24.20 -1.33 -19.62
CA SER A 305 25.39 -1.34 -18.75
C SER A 305 25.11 -1.89 -17.35
N ILE A 306 23.90 -1.75 -16.82
CA ILE A 306 23.55 -2.26 -15.48
C ILE A 306 22.93 -3.67 -15.55
N LEU A 307 22.34 -4.03 -16.68
CA LEU A 307 21.78 -5.36 -16.90
C LEU A 307 22.86 -6.40 -17.24
N SER A 308 23.90 -6.01 -17.99
CA SER A 308 24.89 -6.93 -18.58
C SER A 308 26.00 -7.42 -17.64
N ASN A 309 26.00 -6.99 -16.36
CA ASN A 309 27.01 -7.38 -15.36
C ASN A 309 26.63 -8.61 -14.55
#